data_AF-W6MJI1-F1
#
_entry.id   AF-W6MJI1-F1
#
_cell.length_a   1.000
_cell.length_b   1.000
_cell.length_c   1.000
_cell.angle_alpha   90.00
_cell.angle_beta   90.00
_cell.angle_gamma   90.00
#
_symmetry.space_group_name_H-M   'P 1'
#
loop_
_entity.id
_entity.type
_entity.pdbx_description
1 polymer ?
#
loop_
_entity_poly.entity_id
_entity_poly.type
_entity_poly.pdbx_seq_one_letter_code
_entity_poly.pdbx_strand_id
1 'polypeptide(L)' 'MLREQWVRVAALKTVRKALENCYKISGPNHYEDCRQIADMYLDMLKDHRVGGYLGYQRNDPSK' A
#
# COMPACT_ATOMS: atom_id res chain seq x y z
N MET A 1 -6.70 -15.15 -6.21
CA MET A 1 -7.05 -14.24 -5.09
C MET A 1 -5.88 -14.01 -4.13
N LEU A 2 -5.35 -15.06 -3.48
CA LEU A 2 -4.27 -14.88 -2.50
C LEU A 2 -2.97 -14.35 -3.14
N ARG A 3 -2.56 -14.86 -4.31
CA ARG A 3 -1.41 -14.33 -5.07
C ARG A 3 -1.53 -12.83 -5.33
N GLU A 4 -2.68 -12.38 -5.84
CA GLU A 4 -2.92 -10.96 -6.13
C GLU A 4 -2.87 -10.07 -4.88
N GLN A 5 -3.34 -10.57 -3.73
CA GLN A 5 -3.18 -9.85 -2.46
C GLN A 5 -1.69 -9.68 -2.10
N TRP A 6 -0.87 -10.71 -2.32
CA TRP A 6 0.58 -10.61 -2.12
C TRP A 6 1.26 -9.67 -3.13
N VAL A 7 0.78 -9.61 -4.37
CA VAL A 7 1.24 -8.62 -5.36
C VAL A 7 0.93 -7.20 -4.89
N ARG A 8 -0.28 -6.94 -4.35
CA ARG A 8 -0.63 -5.66 -3.73
C ARG A 8 0.30 -5.32 -2.55
N VAL A 9 0.54 -6.27 -1.65
CA VAL A 9 1.49 -6.07 -0.54
C VAL A 9 2.90 -5.75 -1.05
N ALA A 10 3.36 -6.39 -2.14
CA ALA A 10 4.65 -6.09 -2.74
C ALA A 10 4.68 -4.66 -3.33
N ALA A 11 3.61 -4.22 -3.99
CA ALA A 11 3.48 -2.84 -4.47
C ALA A 11 3.54 -1.83 -3.31
N LEU A 12 2.82 -2.07 -2.21
CA LEU A 12 2.88 -1.24 -1.01
C LEU A 12 4.31 -1.15 -0.45
N LYS A 13 5.05 -2.26 -0.43
CA LYS A 13 6.46 -2.27 0.02
C LYS A 13 7.37 -1.44 -0.89
N THR A 14 7.14 -1.46 -2.20
CA THR A 14 7.86 -0.61 -3.15
C THR A 14 7.64 0.87 -2.86
N VAL A 15 6.38 1.27 -2.66
CA VAL A 15 6.03 2.66 -2.31
C VAL A 15 6.64 3.07 -0.98
N ARG A 16 6.58 2.21 0.04
CA ARG A 16 7.22 2.47 1.34
C ARG A 16 8.73 2.70 1.19
N LYS A 17 9.42 1.88 0.39
CA LYS A 17 10.86 2.06 0.14
C LYS A 17 11.17 3.38 -0.57
N ALA A 18 10.34 3.78 -1.54
CA ALA A 18 10.47 5.08 -2.20
C ALA A 18 10.26 6.23 -1.20
N LEU A 19 9.27 6.13 -0.31
CA LEU A 19 9.01 7.10 0.74
C LEU A 19 10.20 7.23 1.70
N GLU A 20 10.69 6.10 2.22
CA GLU A 20 11.86 6.06 3.11
C GLU A 20 13.09 6.73 2.46
N ASN A 21 13.31 6.49 1.17
CA ASN A 21 14.41 7.11 0.44
C ASN A 21 14.20 8.62 0.25
N CYS A 22 12.97 9.05 -0.05
CA CYS A 22 12.64 10.48 -0.15
C CYS A 22 12.91 11.21 1.17
N TYR A 23 12.43 10.67 2.29
CA TYR A 23 12.68 11.24 3.62
C TYR A 23 14.18 11.36 3.95
N LYS A 24 15.00 10.38 3.54
CA LYS A 24 16.46 10.41 3.76
C LYS A 24 17.15 11.51 2.95
N ILE A 25 16.65 11.83 1.76
CA ILE A 25 17.29 12.77 0.83
C ILE A 25 16.79 14.21 1.09
N SER A 26 15.50 14.39 1.31
CA SER A 26 14.86 15.71 1.42
C SER A 26 15.15 16.46 2.72
N GLY A 27 15.62 15.76 3.77
CA GLY A 27 15.91 16.39 5.07
C GLY A 27 14.70 17.16 5.59
N PRO A 28 14.82 18.45 5.99
CA PRO A 28 13.70 19.22 6.53
C PRO A 28 12.56 19.48 5.52
N ASN A 29 12.82 19.39 4.21
CA ASN A 29 11.84 19.68 3.15
C ASN A 29 10.93 18.50 2.82
N HIS A 30 11.05 17.36 3.52
CA HIS A 30 10.31 16.14 3.22
C HIS A 30 8.78 16.33 3.25
N TYR A 31 8.27 17.35 3.94
CA TYR A 31 6.83 17.66 4.00
C TYR A 31 6.26 18.11 2.65
N GLU A 32 7.08 18.73 1.80
CA GLU A 32 6.69 19.14 0.46
C GLU A 32 7.11 18.07 -0.55
N ASP A 33 8.39 17.70 -0.56
CA ASP A 33 8.99 16.79 -1.54
C ASP A 33 8.36 15.38 -1.52
N CYS A 34 8.07 14.85 -0.32
CA CYS A 34 7.60 13.47 -0.17
C CYS A 34 6.09 13.35 -0.03
N ARG A 35 5.35 14.47 -0.07
CA ARG A 35 3.91 14.52 0.22
C ARG A 35 3.11 13.54 -0.64
N GLN A 36 3.33 13.55 -1.95
CA GLN A 36 2.59 12.69 -2.88
C GLN A 36 2.84 11.20 -2.59
N ILE A 37 4.08 10.81 -2.27
CA ILE A 37 4.42 9.43 -1.96
C ILE A 37 3.84 9.03 -0.60
N ALA A 38 3.84 9.96 0.37
CA ALA A 38 3.24 9.76 1.69
C ALA A 38 1.73 9.53 1.57
N ASP A 39 1.02 10.39 0.85
CA ASP A 39 -0.43 10.29 0.62
C ASP A 39 -0.77 8.97 -0.09
N MET A 40 -0.01 8.59 -1.13
CA MET A 40 -0.17 7.32 -1.82
C MET A 40 0.07 6.12 -0.89
N TYR A 41 1.13 6.16 -0.06
CA TYR A 41 1.41 5.10 0.90
C TYR A 41 0.26 4.92 1.91
N LEU A 42 -0.25 6.03 2.46
CA LEU A 42 -1.35 6.03 3.42
C LEU A 42 -2.65 5.54 2.81
N ASP A 43 -2.92 5.87 1.55
CA ASP A 43 -4.10 5.39 0.86
C ASP A 43 -4.03 3.87 0.63
N MET A 44 -2.91 3.38 0.10
CA MET A 44 -2.68 1.94 -0.11
C MET A 44 -2.68 1.14 1.20
N LEU A 45 -2.31 1.73 2.33
CA LEU A 45 -2.27 1.03 3.62
C LEU A 45 -3.66 0.56 4.09
N LYS A 46 -4.74 1.17 3.57
CA LYS A 46 -6.13 0.84 3.91
C LYS A 46 -6.53 -0.52 3.35
N ASP A 47 -6.12 -0.83 2.12
CA ASP A 47 -6.65 -1.94 1.32
C ASP A 47 -5.58 -2.96 0.86
N HIS A 48 -4.29 -2.61 0.87
CA HIS A 48 -3.19 -3.52 0.49
C HIS A 48 -2.77 -4.46 1.62
N ARG A 49 -3.76 -5.15 2.21
CA ARG A 49 -3.58 -6.14 3.29
C ARG A 49 -4.05 -7.52 2.84
N VAL A 50 -3.48 -8.57 3.43
CA VAL A 50 -3.92 -9.94 3.17
C VAL A 50 -5.18 -10.21 3.99
N GLY A 51 -6.32 -10.36 3.30
CA GLY A 51 -7.62 -10.69 3.91
C GLY A 51 -8.00 -12.17 3.81
N GLY A 52 -7.17 -12.99 3.16
CA GLY A 52 -7.50 -14.38 2.86
C GLY A 52 -8.54 -14.51 1.75
N TYR A 53 -9.08 -15.71 1.54
CA TYR A 53 -10.01 -16.00 0.44
C TYR A 53 -11.39 -16.53 0.91
N LEU A 54 -11.50 -16.98 2.15
CA LEU A 54 -12.74 -17.61 2.67
C LEU A 54 -13.93 -16.65 2.65
N GLY A 55 -13.72 -15.36 2.90
CA GLY A 55 -14.78 -14.36 2.87
C GLY A 55 -15.44 -14.21 1.50
N TYR A 56 -14.66 -14.32 0.42
CA TYR A 56 -15.22 -14.32 -0.94
C TYR A 56 -15.77 -15.69 -1.34
N GLN A 57 -15.14 -16.78 -0.89
CA GLN A 57 -15.57 -18.12 -1.27
C GLN A 57 -16.90 -18.52 -0.62
N ARG A 58 -17.16 -18.08 0.61
CA ARG A 58 -18.35 -18.48 1.39
C ARG A 58 -19.53 -17.52 1.26
N ASN A 59 -19.33 -16.34 0.66
CA ASN A 59 -20.36 -15.32 0.48
C ASN A 59 -20.52 -15.02 -1.01
N ASP A 60 -21.76 -14.91 -1.48
CA ASP A 60 -22.08 -14.49 -2.84
C ASP A 60 -22.05 -12.95 -2.90
N PRO A 61 -21.11 -12.31 -3.62
CA PRO A 61 -21.02 -10.85 -3.68
C PRO A 61 -22.09 -10.21 -4.58
N SER A 62 -22.91 -11.00 -5.28
CA SER A 62 -23.97 -10.53 -6.17
C SER A 62 -25.37 -10.48 -5.54
N LYS A 63 -25.51 -11.01 -4.32
CA LYS A 63 -26.74 -11.02 -3.52
C LYS A 63 -26.57 -10.18 -2.27
#